data_AF-A0A9Q3XCX0-F1
#
_entry.id   AF-A0A9Q3XCX0-F1
#
_cell.length_a   1.000
_cell.length_b   1.000
_cell.length_c   1.000
_cell.angle_alpha   90.00
_cell.angle_beta   90.00
_cell.angle_gamma   90.00
#
_symmetry.space_group_name_H-M   'P 1'
#
loop_
_entity.id
_entity.type
_entity.pdbx_description
1 polymer ?
#
loop_
_entity_poly.entity_id
_entity_poly.type
_entity_poly.pdbx_seq_one_letter_code
_entity_poly.pdbx_strand_id
1 'polypeptide(L)'
;MNGAHGQIPYTQSTASLDVPPPYHFPGVNVNTFIWEMDVSLIKHYCDTYLNIGTPEERGYTYRPAVFWPYATLLVLQYPVMISAAVGTDMPHEVPYCDRGVISQTEVFIALPVVRYGRGPLGLLTESALEWALPFIVVGNPMSCVCGREMLGLGKLLAGIECGQSTYPRSFRTHMTLPGWANDKPDTMQENLTILDIKTGPTLPTFRKHSPSVESLATALSSRDMGWLMGQMQSVSNMIDQASMEMIPTEMRTIGLKQYRDAADPNRAVYQALTSCRSHYSNIRNFEFYDEKDVTIEFNDEGSFHELLNLFFRLPKEPTGEKIRVDAQAAFKFEADIDFDQMRIIRNVPIQDRFGHYVTEGSEDLASPWFRPWRGFFSGRKGR
;
A
#
# COMPACT_ATOMS: atom_id res chain seq x y z
N MET A 1 -17.09 4.43 -40.32
CA MET A 1 -16.77 4.46 -38.87
C MET A 1 -16.63 3.02 -38.41
N ASN A 2 -15.39 2.53 -38.25
CA ASN A 2 -15.13 1.19 -37.75
C ASN A 2 -15.45 1.19 -36.25
N GLY A 3 -16.52 0.48 -35.88
CA GLY A 3 -16.97 0.37 -34.50
C GLY A 3 -15.90 -0.28 -33.62
N ALA A 4 -15.40 0.49 -32.65
CA ALA A 4 -14.68 -0.08 -31.53
C ALA A 4 -15.64 -1.02 -30.79
N HIS A 5 -15.36 -2.32 -30.85
CA HIS A 5 -16.16 -3.35 -30.22
C HIS A 5 -16.29 -3.13 -28.70
N GLY A 6 -17.53 -2.96 -28.23
CA GLY A 6 -18.02 -3.60 -27.00
C GLY A 6 -17.60 -3.08 -25.63
N GLN A 7 -17.00 -1.90 -25.48
CA GLN A 7 -16.79 -1.34 -24.14
C GLN A 7 -18.06 -0.62 -23.65
N ILE A 8 -18.60 -1.08 -22.51
CA ILE A 8 -19.66 -0.37 -21.79
C ILE A 8 -19.03 0.89 -21.21
N PRO A 9 -19.52 2.10 -21.56
CA PRO A 9 -18.94 3.33 -21.05
C PRO A 9 -19.18 3.48 -19.55
N TYR A 10 -18.18 4.00 -18.83
CA TYR A 10 -18.36 4.43 -17.45
C TYR A 10 -19.30 5.63 -17.42
N THR A 11 -20.35 5.57 -16.60
CA THR A 11 -21.32 6.67 -16.45
C THR A 11 -21.02 7.43 -15.17
N GLN A 12 -20.43 8.61 -15.31
CA GLN A 12 -20.12 9.50 -14.19
C GLN A 12 -21.41 10.03 -13.54
N SER A 13 -21.53 9.88 -12.22
CA SER A 13 -22.58 10.55 -11.45
C SER A 13 -22.16 11.96 -11.07
N THR A 14 -23.10 12.91 -11.06
CA THR A 14 -22.86 14.27 -10.53
C THR A 14 -22.56 14.28 -9.03
N ALA A 15 -22.96 13.23 -8.31
CA ALA A 15 -22.65 13.03 -6.90
C ALA A 15 -21.37 12.20 -6.68
N SER A 16 -20.66 11.85 -7.75
CA SER A 16 -19.52 10.96 -7.62
C SER A 16 -18.32 11.69 -7.02
N LEU A 17 -17.65 10.97 -6.12
CA LEU A 17 -16.44 11.44 -5.44
C LEU A 17 -15.18 10.86 -6.08
N ASP A 18 -15.29 10.17 -7.22
CA ASP A 18 -14.16 9.61 -7.92
C ASP A 18 -13.45 10.67 -8.77
N VAL A 19 -12.14 10.69 -8.66
CA VAL A 19 -11.26 11.52 -9.45
C VAL A 19 -10.18 10.59 -9.99
N PRO A 20 -10.03 10.43 -11.31
CA PRO A 20 -9.09 9.50 -11.88
C PRO A 20 -7.63 9.98 -11.73
N PRO A 21 -6.67 9.05 -11.80
CA PRO A 21 -5.25 9.34 -11.91
C PRO A 21 -4.86 9.97 -13.27
N PRO A 22 -3.63 10.48 -13.42
CA PRO A 22 -2.55 10.53 -12.44
C PRO A 22 -2.80 11.52 -11.30
N TYR A 23 -2.13 11.33 -10.17
CA TYR A 23 -2.17 12.26 -9.04
C TYR A 23 -0.78 12.82 -8.73
N HIS A 24 -0.74 14.09 -8.31
CA HIS A 24 0.45 14.76 -7.82
C HIS A 24 0.18 15.35 -6.44
N PHE A 25 1.04 15.03 -5.49
CA PHE A 25 0.91 15.41 -4.08
C PHE A 25 2.18 16.14 -3.60
N PRO A 26 2.22 17.48 -3.65
CA PRO A 26 3.41 18.22 -3.21
C PRO A 26 3.48 18.37 -1.69
N GLY A 27 4.68 18.36 -1.13
CA GLY A 27 4.95 18.71 0.27
C GLY A 27 4.30 17.77 1.29
N VAL A 28 4.18 16.49 0.98
CA VAL A 28 3.63 15.48 1.88
C VAL A 28 4.55 15.29 3.07
N ASN A 29 4.02 15.44 4.27
CA ASN A 29 4.75 15.07 5.49
C ASN A 29 4.57 13.58 5.75
N VAL A 30 5.67 12.84 5.82
CA VAL A 30 5.68 11.40 6.00
C VAL A 30 6.34 11.07 7.33
N ASN A 31 5.63 10.35 8.21
CA ASN A 31 6.19 9.73 9.40
C ASN A 31 6.18 8.22 9.20
N THR A 32 7.33 7.58 9.35
CA THR A 32 7.52 6.17 9.05
C THR A 32 8.00 5.43 10.29
N PHE A 33 7.40 4.28 10.54
CA PHE A 33 7.73 3.38 11.64
C PHE A 33 7.89 1.97 11.10
N ILE A 34 9.00 1.33 11.43
CA ILE A 34 9.36 0.00 10.95
C ILE A 34 9.43 -0.94 12.14
N TRP A 35 8.84 -2.13 12.05
CA TRP A 35 8.99 -3.18 13.05
C TRP A 35 9.10 -4.55 12.41
N GLU A 36 9.68 -5.50 13.15
CA GLU A 36 9.81 -6.87 12.69
C GLU A 36 8.46 -7.58 12.71
N MET A 37 8.19 -8.34 11.66
CA MET A 37 6.93 -9.06 11.48
C MET A 37 7.18 -10.53 11.23
N ASP A 38 6.28 -11.37 11.74
CA ASP A 38 6.26 -12.78 11.43
C ASP A 38 5.98 -13.01 9.93
N VAL A 39 7.02 -13.43 9.22
CA VAL A 39 6.98 -13.76 7.78
C VAL A 39 5.89 -14.76 7.42
N SER A 40 5.49 -15.65 8.35
CA SER A 40 4.40 -16.60 8.12
C SER A 40 3.03 -15.93 8.01
N LEU A 41 2.81 -14.80 8.71
CA LEU A 41 1.59 -13.99 8.57
C LEU A 41 1.56 -13.29 7.21
N ILE A 42 2.69 -12.74 6.76
CA ILE A 42 2.82 -12.15 5.41
C ILE A 42 2.56 -13.21 4.34
N LYS A 43 3.08 -14.43 4.54
CA LYS A 43 2.83 -15.56 3.63
C LYS A 43 1.35 -15.93 3.61
N HIS A 44 0.71 -16.00 4.77
CA HIS A 44 -0.72 -16.27 4.87
C HIS A 44 -1.52 -15.21 4.11
N TYR A 45 -1.21 -13.92 4.29
CA TYR A 45 -1.84 -12.84 3.52
C TYR A 45 -1.66 -13.03 2.01
N CYS A 46 -0.45 -13.33 1.55
CA CYS A 46 -0.18 -13.59 0.13
C CYS A 46 -1.02 -14.76 -0.40
N ASP A 47 -1.11 -15.86 0.35
CA ASP A 47 -1.87 -17.04 -0.06
C ASP A 47 -3.38 -16.80 -0.08
N THR A 48 -3.90 -16.00 0.84
CA THR A 48 -5.34 -15.68 0.94
C THR A 48 -5.78 -14.63 -0.07
N TYR A 49 -5.02 -13.54 -0.25
CA TYR A 49 -5.49 -12.35 -0.96
C TYR A 49 -4.80 -12.11 -2.32
N LEU A 50 -3.57 -12.61 -2.52
CA LEU A 50 -2.81 -12.34 -3.75
C LEU A 50 -2.71 -13.58 -4.65
N ASN A 51 -2.64 -14.78 -4.10
CA ASN A 51 -2.48 -16.03 -4.86
C ASN A 51 -3.83 -16.66 -5.25
N ILE A 52 -4.71 -15.86 -5.84
CA ILE A 52 -6.07 -16.27 -6.19
C ILE A 52 -6.06 -17.28 -7.35
N GLY A 53 -6.82 -18.37 -7.21
CA GLY A 53 -6.91 -19.46 -8.19
C GLY A 53 -5.80 -20.51 -8.05
N THR A 54 -5.80 -21.53 -8.91
CA THR A 54 -4.73 -22.56 -8.90
C THR A 54 -3.41 -22.00 -9.47
N PRO A 55 -2.25 -22.58 -9.14
CA PRO A 55 -0.97 -22.12 -9.68
C PRO A 55 -0.89 -22.12 -11.20
N GLU A 56 -1.56 -23.08 -11.84
CA GLU A 56 -1.64 -23.25 -13.29
C GLU A 56 -2.50 -22.17 -13.94
N GLU A 57 -3.65 -21.83 -13.34
CA GLU A 57 -4.58 -20.80 -13.86
C GLU A 57 -4.06 -19.37 -13.69
N ARG A 58 -3.30 -19.12 -12.61
CA ARG A 58 -2.84 -17.76 -12.28
C ARG A 58 -1.47 -17.44 -12.88
N GLY A 59 -0.61 -18.42 -13.13
CA GLY A 59 0.69 -18.19 -13.76
C GLY A 59 1.71 -17.39 -12.92
N TYR A 60 1.41 -17.07 -11.66
CA TYR A 60 2.32 -16.41 -10.74
C TYR A 60 2.16 -16.92 -9.30
N THR A 61 3.06 -16.49 -8.41
CA THR A 61 2.94 -16.70 -6.98
C THR A 61 3.61 -15.55 -6.23
N TYR A 62 2.89 -14.94 -5.30
CA TYR A 62 3.40 -13.98 -4.33
C TYR A 62 3.96 -14.69 -3.12
N ARG A 63 5.12 -14.22 -2.65
CA ARG A 63 5.75 -14.65 -1.40
C ARG A 63 6.28 -13.44 -0.64
N PRO A 64 6.46 -13.54 0.68
CA PRO A 64 7.14 -12.51 1.44
C PRO A 64 8.55 -12.25 0.88
N ALA A 65 8.99 -10.99 0.91
CA ALA A 65 10.39 -10.65 0.71
C ALA A 65 11.20 -11.03 1.96
N VAL A 66 11.61 -12.30 2.07
CA VAL A 66 12.22 -12.85 3.30
C VAL A 66 13.51 -12.14 3.76
N PHE A 67 14.18 -11.43 2.86
CA PHE A 67 15.35 -10.59 3.17
C PHE A 67 14.97 -9.28 3.89
N TRP A 68 13.68 -8.94 3.94
CA TRP A 68 13.11 -7.79 4.63
C TRP A 68 11.89 -8.21 5.45
N PRO A 69 12.08 -8.84 6.62
CA PRO A 69 10.99 -9.32 7.48
C PRO A 69 10.33 -8.20 8.29
N TYR A 70 10.24 -6.98 7.72
CA TYR A 70 9.72 -5.81 8.42
C TYR A 70 8.45 -5.30 7.77
N ALA A 71 7.50 -4.88 8.61
CA ALA A 71 6.37 -4.08 8.21
C ALA A 71 6.72 -2.59 8.31
N THR A 72 6.19 -1.79 7.39
CA THR A 72 6.39 -0.35 7.36
C THR A 72 5.04 0.34 7.55
N LEU A 73 4.85 1.03 8.67
CA LEU A 73 3.70 1.87 8.96
C LEU A 73 4.03 3.29 8.56
N LEU A 74 3.25 3.87 7.66
CA LEU A 74 3.41 5.25 7.24
C LEU A 74 2.18 6.05 7.64
N VAL A 75 2.42 7.23 8.21
CA VAL A 75 1.42 8.28 8.44
C VAL A 75 1.76 9.46 7.53
N LEU A 76 0.92 9.70 6.54
CA LEU A 76 1.10 10.72 5.51
C LEU A 76 0.10 11.84 5.72
N GLN A 77 0.57 13.08 5.74
CA GLN A 77 -0.27 14.27 5.73
C GLN A 77 -0.07 14.98 4.40
N TYR A 78 -1.07 14.87 3.53
CA TYR A 78 -1.15 15.50 2.23
C TYR A 78 -1.74 16.91 2.38
N PRO A 79 -0.94 17.98 2.31
CA PRO A 79 -1.48 19.34 2.40
C PRO A 79 -2.31 19.67 1.15
N VAL A 80 -1.92 19.12 0.00
CA VAL A 80 -2.53 19.36 -1.30
C VAL A 80 -2.55 18.06 -2.09
N MET A 81 -3.71 17.74 -2.66
CA MET A 81 -3.89 16.66 -3.61
C MET A 81 -4.47 17.17 -4.92
N ILE A 82 -3.76 16.89 -6.02
CA ILE A 82 -4.11 17.34 -7.36
C ILE A 82 -4.31 16.10 -8.25
N SER A 83 -5.42 16.07 -8.99
CA SER A 83 -5.52 15.17 -10.13
C SER A 83 -4.95 15.85 -11.36
N ALA A 84 -3.97 15.20 -11.98
CA ALA A 84 -3.39 15.63 -13.23
C ALA A 84 -4.08 14.96 -14.44
N ALA A 85 -5.25 14.35 -14.25
CA ALA A 85 -6.03 13.77 -15.32
C ALA A 85 -6.58 14.88 -16.24
N VAL A 86 -6.25 14.79 -17.53
CA VAL A 86 -6.65 15.78 -18.53
C VAL A 86 -8.05 15.45 -19.05
N GLY A 87 -9.02 16.29 -18.67
CA GLY A 87 -10.34 16.40 -19.31
C GLY A 87 -11.30 15.21 -19.14
N THR A 88 -12.58 15.47 -19.40
CA THR A 88 -13.55 14.42 -19.71
C THR A 88 -14.07 14.68 -21.13
N ASP A 89 -14.38 13.62 -21.88
CA ASP A 89 -14.98 13.77 -23.22
C ASP A 89 -16.44 14.26 -23.15
N MET A 90 -16.95 14.55 -21.95
CA MET A 90 -18.32 14.96 -21.69
C MET A 90 -18.44 16.48 -21.88
N PRO A 91 -19.31 16.96 -22.79
CA PRO A 91 -19.57 18.37 -22.94
C PRO A 91 -20.08 18.95 -21.60
N HIS A 92 -19.52 20.09 -21.18
CA HIS A 92 -19.89 20.85 -19.98
C HIS A 92 -19.36 20.35 -18.62
N GLU A 93 -18.50 19.33 -18.59
CA GLU A 93 -17.80 18.97 -17.36
C GLU A 93 -16.50 19.77 -17.18
N VAL A 94 -16.21 20.15 -15.93
CA VAL A 94 -14.93 20.76 -15.56
C VAL A 94 -13.86 19.66 -15.55
N PRO A 95 -12.73 19.83 -16.26
CA PRO A 95 -11.60 18.90 -16.22
C PRO A 95 -11.18 18.61 -14.79
N TYR A 96 -10.75 17.37 -14.49
CA TYR A 96 -10.41 16.98 -13.12
C TYR A 96 -9.31 17.86 -12.49
N CYS A 97 -8.32 18.29 -13.28
CA CYS A 97 -7.29 19.24 -12.85
C CYS A 97 -7.81 20.62 -12.45
N ASP A 98 -9.01 20.98 -12.90
CA ASP A 98 -9.63 22.29 -12.67
C ASP A 98 -10.71 22.23 -11.56
N ARG A 99 -10.97 21.05 -10.98
CA ARG A 99 -11.97 20.87 -9.89
C ARG A 99 -11.48 21.33 -8.51
N GLY A 100 -10.25 21.84 -8.43
CA GLY A 100 -9.62 22.32 -7.20
C GLY A 100 -8.74 21.26 -6.54
N VAL A 101 -8.43 21.50 -5.26
CA VAL A 101 -7.53 20.64 -4.46
C VAL A 101 -8.19 20.24 -3.16
N ILE A 102 -7.75 19.11 -2.61
CA ILE A 102 -8.14 18.67 -1.27
C ILE A 102 -6.90 18.40 -0.41
N SER A 103 -7.10 18.30 0.90
CA SER A 103 -6.10 17.77 1.83
C SER A 103 -6.59 16.47 2.47
N GLN A 104 -5.64 15.69 2.97
CA GLN A 104 -5.93 14.39 3.56
C GLN A 104 -4.83 13.97 4.55
N THR A 105 -5.22 13.20 5.55
CA THR A 105 -4.29 12.33 6.29
C THR A 105 -4.54 10.87 5.92
N GLU A 106 -3.49 10.08 5.78
CA GLU A 106 -3.53 8.67 5.43
C GLU A 106 -2.61 7.88 6.33
N VAL A 107 -3.04 6.69 6.72
CA VAL A 107 -2.24 5.74 7.49
C VAL A 107 -2.31 4.40 6.80
N PHE A 108 -1.18 3.77 6.52
CA PHE A 108 -1.15 2.42 5.98
C PHE A 108 0.03 1.60 6.45
N ILE A 109 -0.14 0.28 6.41
CA ILE A 109 0.92 -0.70 6.66
C ILE A 109 1.30 -1.32 5.32
N ALA A 110 2.57 -1.20 4.95
CA ALA A 110 3.14 -1.77 3.74
C ALA A 110 3.98 -2.99 4.07
N LEU A 111 3.71 -4.10 3.36
CA LEU A 111 4.42 -5.37 3.48
C LEU A 111 5.15 -5.68 2.17
N PRO A 112 6.47 -5.89 2.18
CA PRO A 112 7.19 -6.19 0.96
C PRO A 112 6.97 -7.64 0.54
N VAL A 113 6.58 -7.81 -0.71
CA VAL A 113 6.28 -9.11 -1.32
C VAL A 113 6.99 -9.21 -2.67
N VAL A 114 7.36 -10.43 -3.04
CA VAL A 114 7.93 -10.73 -4.35
C VAL A 114 6.93 -11.54 -5.13
N ARG A 115 6.54 -11.05 -6.30
CA ARG A 115 5.80 -11.82 -7.29
C ARG A 115 6.79 -12.63 -8.12
N TYR A 116 6.57 -13.93 -8.21
CA TYR A 116 7.29 -14.84 -9.10
C TYR A 116 6.36 -15.31 -10.22
N GLY A 117 6.64 -14.92 -11.46
CA GLY A 117 5.98 -15.44 -12.65
C GLY A 117 6.46 -16.85 -12.98
N ARG A 118 5.53 -17.69 -13.44
CA ARG A 118 5.79 -19.07 -13.86
C ARG A 118 5.63 -19.16 -15.37
N GLY A 119 6.72 -19.46 -16.06
CA GLY A 119 6.71 -19.75 -17.48
C GLY A 119 6.19 -21.14 -17.80
N PRO A 120 6.06 -21.46 -19.11
CA PRO A 120 5.90 -22.83 -19.56
C PRO A 120 7.03 -23.70 -18.98
N LEU A 121 6.70 -24.87 -18.43
CA LEU A 121 7.62 -25.79 -17.74
C LEU A 121 8.07 -25.34 -16.33
N GLY A 122 7.43 -24.32 -15.72
CA GLY A 122 7.71 -23.93 -14.34
C GLY A 122 8.99 -23.14 -14.13
N LEU A 123 9.64 -22.67 -15.21
CA LEU A 123 10.77 -21.75 -15.13
C LEU A 123 10.31 -20.42 -14.53
N LEU A 124 11.11 -19.85 -13.63
CA LEU A 124 10.91 -18.49 -13.14
C LEU A 124 11.15 -17.52 -14.30
N THR A 125 10.09 -16.97 -14.85
CA THR A 125 10.20 -16.08 -16.01
C THR A 125 10.26 -14.62 -15.61
N GLU A 126 9.71 -14.27 -14.44
CA GLU A 126 9.47 -12.88 -14.04
C GLU A 126 9.55 -12.74 -12.52
N SER A 127 10.23 -11.73 -12.00
CA SER A 127 10.22 -11.40 -10.58
C SER A 127 10.07 -9.90 -10.37
N ALA A 128 9.16 -9.49 -9.48
CA ALA A 128 8.96 -8.10 -9.12
C ALA A 128 8.80 -7.95 -7.60
N LEU A 129 9.55 -7.01 -7.02
CA LEU A 129 9.33 -6.53 -5.66
C LEU A 129 8.15 -5.54 -5.68
N GLU A 130 7.15 -5.81 -4.86
CA GLU A 130 5.91 -5.05 -4.75
C GLU A 130 5.55 -4.87 -3.26
N TRP A 131 4.65 -3.95 -2.97
CA TRP A 131 4.21 -3.62 -1.61
C TRP A 131 2.73 -3.91 -1.45
N ALA A 132 2.41 -4.94 -0.66
CA ALA A 132 1.03 -5.24 -0.28
C ALA A 132 0.58 -4.27 0.81
N LEU A 133 -0.62 -3.71 0.67
CA LEU A 133 -1.22 -2.80 1.64
C LEU A 133 -2.45 -3.46 2.30
N PRO A 134 -2.27 -4.41 3.23
CA PRO A 134 -3.37 -5.09 3.93
C PRO A 134 -4.27 -4.13 4.72
N PHE A 135 -3.70 -3.02 5.18
CA PHE A 135 -4.39 -2.02 5.97
C PHE A 135 -4.04 -0.63 5.46
N ILE A 136 -5.07 0.14 5.11
CA ILE A 136 -4.95 1.53 4.69
C ILE A 136 -6.22 2.28 5.06
N VAL A 137 -6.06 3.44 5.68
CA VAL A 137 -7.18 4.30 6.09
C VAL A 137 -6.88 5.75 5.80
N VAL A 138 -7.94 6.53 5.63
CA VAL A 138 -7.84 7.93 5.19
C VAL A 138 -8.84 8.80 5.93
N GLY A 139 -8.49 10.06 6.13
CA GLY A 139 -9.38 11.08 6.72
C GLY A 139 -10.28 11.79 5.70
N ASN A 140 -10.20 11.44 4.41
CA ASN A 140 -10.96 12.09 3.35
C ASN A 140 -11.82 11.08 2.56
N PRO A 141 -13.15 11.27 2.46
CA PRO A 141 -14.04 10.32 1.79
C PRO A 141 -13.77 10.17 0.30
N MET A 142 -13.35 11.24 -0.39
CA MET A 142 -12.99 11.22 -1.82
C MET A 142 -11.88 10.21 -2.09
N SER A 143 -10.82 10.28 -1.29
CA SER A 143 -9.69 9.35 -1.40
C SER A 143 -10.03 7.93 -0.99
N CYS A 144 -10.95 7.76 -0.03
CA CYS A 144 -11.44 6.44 0.37
C CYS A 144 -12.10 5.74 -0.83
N VAL A 145 -13.00 6.45 -1.53
CA VAL A 145 -13.69 5.95 -2.72
C VAL A 145 -12.70 5.73 -3.86
N CYS A 146 -11.89 6.71 -4.20
CA CYS A 146 -10.88 6.59 -5.28
C CYS A 146 -9.91 5.43 -5.04
N GLY A 147 -9.42 5.28 -3.81
CA GLY A 147 -8.51 4.20 -3.44
C GLY A 147 -9.13 2.82 -3.67
N ARG A 148 -10.39 2.64 -3.26
CA ARG A 148 -11.11 1.38 -3.47
C ARG A 148 -11.44 1.13 -4.93
N GLU A 149 -11.99 2.14 -5.59
CA GLU A 149 -12.57 1.98 -6.91
C GLU A 149 -11.55 2.03 -8.04
N MET A 150 -10.52 2.87 -7.93
CA MET A 150 -9.51 3.01 -8.98
C MET A 150 -8.29 2.16 -8.71
N LEU A 151 -7.83 2.09 -7.45
CA LEU A 151 -6.55 1.46 -7.10
C LEU A 151 -6.67 0.02 -6.61
N GLY A 152 -7.88 -0.42 -6.25
CA GLY A 152 -8.06 -1.72 -5.58
C GLY A 152 -7.44 -1.78 -4.18
N LEU A 153 -7.22 -0.62 -3.56
CA LEU A 153 -6.76 -0.51 -2.18
C LEU A 153 -7.97 -0.56 -1.26
N GLY A 154 -7.93 -1.40 -0.24
CA GLY A 154 -9.01 -1.55 0.75
C GLY A 154 -9.13 -0.36 1.72
N LYS A 155 -9.10 0.88 1.20
CA LYS A 155 -9.14 2.10 2.01
C LYS A 155 -10.41 2.18 2.82
N LEU A 156 -10.27 2.46 4.12
CA LEU A 156 -11.38 2.77 5.02
C LEU A 156 -11.35 4.26 5.39
N LEU A 157 -12.52 4.81 5.69
CA LEU A 157 -12.64 6.16 6.24
C LEU A 157 -12.39 6.09 7.75
N ALA A 158 -11.45 6.89 8.25
CA ALA A 158 -11.04 6.95 9.65
C ALA A 158 -11.07 8.38 10.20
N GLY A 159 -11.27 8.50 11.51
CA GLY A 159 -10.86 9.70 12.24
C GLY A 159 -9.36 9.63 12.47
N ILE A 160 -8.60 10.60 11.97
CA ILE A 160 -7.13 10.62 12.13
C ILE A 160 -6.72 11.99 12.65
N GLU A 161 -6.17 12.00 13.86
CA GLU A 161 -5.63 13.19 14.50
C GLU A 161 -4.11 13.08 14.53
N CYS A 162 -3.42 13.98 13.84
CA CYS A 162 -1.97 14.07 13.84
C CYS A 162 -1.53 15.40 14.45
N GLY A 163 -0.40 15.38 15.13
CA GLY A 163 0.18 16.60 15.68
C GLY A 163 1.49 16.36 16.40
N GLN A 164 1.89 17.36 17.16
CA GLN A 164 3.03 17.23 18.07
C GLN A 164 2.59 16.49 19.34
N SER A 165 3.45 15.60 19.85
CA SER A 165 3.26 14.98 21.16
C SER A 165 3.70 15.95 22.27
N THR A 166 4.14 15.42 23.41
CA THR A 166 4.53 16.20 24.60
C THR A 166 5.73 17.15 24.35
N TYR A 167 6.65 16.80 23.44
CA TYR A 167 7.90 17.54 23.24
C TYR A 167 7.91 18.29 21.91
N PRO A 168 8.63 19.44 21.79
CA PRO A 168 8.89 20.05 20.49
C PRO A 168 9.49 19.05 19.50
N ARG A 169 9.01 19.07 18.25
CA ARG A 169 9.46 18.15 17.17
C ARG A 169 9.20 16.66 17.45
N SER A 170 8.36 16.35 18.44
CA SER A 170 7.79 15.01 18.57
C SER A 170 6.57 14.85 17.67
N PHE A 171 6.07 13.62 17.57
CA PHE A 171 4.92 13.28 16.76
C PHE A 171 3.92 12.45 17.56
N ARG A 172 2.64 12.71 17.32
CA ARG A 172 1.53 11.91 17.81
C ARG A 172 0.55 11.67 16.66
N THR A 173 0.04 10.43 16.60
CA THR A 173 -1.16 10.09 15.83
C THR A 173 -2.14 9.35 16.73
N HIS A 174 -3.42 9.71 16.63
CA HIS A 174 -4.53 8.97 17.21
C HIS A 174 -5.52 8.64 16.08
N MET A 175 -5.93 7.39 16.01
CA MET A 175 -6.74 6.89 14.91
C MET A 175 -7.95 6.12 15.41
N THR A 176 -9.12 6.47 14.89
CA THR A 176 -10.39 5.80 15.16
C THR A 176 -11.03 5.31 13.87
N LEU A 177 -11.75 4.20 13.97
CA LEU A 177 -12.51 3.61 12.87
C LEU A 177 -13.92 3.27 13.34
N PRO A 178 -14.93 3.34 12.45
CA PRO A 178 -16.25 2.84 12.76
C PRO A 178 -16.20 1.30 12.89
N GLY A 179 -16.64 0.78 14.04
CA GLY A 179 -16.59 -0.64 14.36
C GLY A 179 -17.64 -1.05 15.40
N TRP A 180 -17.74 -2.34 15.66
CA TRP A 180 -18.58 -2.89 16.72
C TRP A 180 -17.69 -3.41 17.84
N ALA A 181 -17.97 -3.02 19.08
CA ALA A 181 -17.18 -3.47 20.23
C ALA A 181 -17.30 -4.99 20.49
N ASN A 182 -18.34 -5.63 19.96
CA ASN A 182 -18.59 -7.07 20.06
C ASN A 182 -19.57 -7.52 18.97
N ASP A 183 -19.70 -8.84 18.79
CA ASP A 183 -20.50 -9.45 17.71
C ASP A 183 -22.01 -9.60 18.03
N LYS A 184 -22.51 -8.93 19.08
CA LYS A 184 -23.94 -9.01 19.41
C LYS A 184 -24.77 -8.20 18.40
N PRO A 185 -25.90 -8.76 17.89
CA PRO A 185 -26.72 -8.10 16.87
C PRO A 185 -27.30 -6.73 17.26
N ASP A 186 -27.42 -6.43 18.54
CA ASP A 186 -27.97 -5.18 19.09
C ASP A 186 -26.89 -4.12 19.37
N THR A 187 -25.61 -4.44 19.20
CA THR A 187 -24.52 -3.49 19.38
C THR A 187 -24.55 -2.44 18.27
N MET A 188 -24.67 -1.17 18.66
CA MET A 188 -24.56 -0.05 17.73
C MET A 188 -23.11 0.12 17.31
N GLN A 189 -22.88 0.47 16.04
CA GLN A 189 -21.55 0.84 15.57
C GLN A 189 -21.10 2.15 16.25
N GLU A 190 -19.83 2.21 16.65
CA GLU A 190 -19.22 3.41 17.23
C GLU A 190 -17.80 3.61 16.69
N ASN A 191 -17.21 4.78 16.97
CA ASN A 191 -15.82 5.04 16.60
C ASN A 191 -14.90 4.48 17.68
N LEU A 192 -14.24 3.37 17.37
CA LEU A 192 -13.31 2.68 18.24
C LEU A 192 -11.88 3.09 17.91
N THR A 193 -11.03 3.27 18.93
CA THR A 193 -9.61 3.57 18.70
C THR A 193 -8.92 2.31 18.19
N ILE A 194 -8.15 2.44 17.11
CA ILE A 194 -7.44 1.30 16.48
C ILE A 194 -5.91 1.44 16.62
N LEU A 195 -5.39 2.67 16.62
CA LEU A 195 -3.95 2.93 16.65
C LEU A 195 -3.65 4.23 17.40
N ASP A 196 -2.65 4.15 18.27
CA ASP A 196 -2.00 5.30 18.89
C ASP A 196 -0.50 5.24 18.61
N ILE A 197 0.07 6.35 18.14
CA ILE A 197 1.51 6.52 17.97
C ILE A 197 1.94 7.73 18.75
N LYS A 198 3.04 7.60 19.50
CA LYS A 198 3.73 8.71 20.16
C LYS A 198 5.22 8.55 19.97
N THR A 199 5.92 9.66 19.76
CA THR A 199 7.38 9.69 19.70
C THR A 199 7.96 10.69 20.71
N GLY A 200 9.25 10.54 21.00
CA GLY A 200 10.08 11.61 21.56
C GLY A 200 10.41 12.69 20.51
N PRO A 201 11.17 13.73 20.89
CA PRO A 201 11.68 14.70 19.92
C PRO A 201 12.57 14.01 18.87
N THR A 202 12.64 14.57 17.66
CA THR A 202 13.60 14.06 16.67
C THR A 202 15.05 14.22 17.12
N LEU A 203 15.87 13.25 16.74
CA LEU A 203 17.29 13.27 16.98
C LEU A 203 17.93 14.41 16.19
N PRO A 204 18.89 15.16 16.80
CA PRO A 204 19.70 16.08 16.03
C PRO A 204 20.50 15.27 14.99
N THR A 205 20.48 15.71 13.73
CA THR A 205 21.02 15.02 12.54
C THR A 205 22.51 14.66 12.63
N PHE A 206 23.23 15.13 13.66
CA PHE A 206 24.65 14.88 13.89
C PHE A 206 24.93 14.50 15.36
N ARG A 207 24.63 13.27 15.80
CA ARG A 207 25.25 12.74 17.03
C ARG A 207 26.70 12.31 16.71
N LYS A 208 27.68 12.96 17.35
CA LYS A 208 29.10 12.56 17.38
C LYS A 208 29.40 11.41 18.36
N HIS A 209 28.38 10.81 18.96
CA HIS A 209 28.56 9.75 19.97
C HIS A 209 27.93 8.46 19.48
N SER A 210 28.74 7.40 19.57
CA SER A 210 28.53 6.07 19.02
C SER A 210 27.10 5.58 19.28
N PRO A 211 26.31 5.27 18.24
CA PRO A 211 25.01 4.65 18.41
C PRO A 211 25.20 3.30 19.12
N SER A 212 24.30 2.99 20.05
CA SER A 212 24.22 1.64 20.62
C SER A 212 23.94 0.65 19.51
N VAL A 213 24.69 -0.45 19.47
CA VAL A 213 24.85 -1.43 18.37
C VAL A 213 23.55 -2.16 17.96
N GLU A 214 22.41 -1.86 18.58
CA GLU A 214 21.17 -2.64 18.49
C GLU A 214 20.07 -2.07 17.59
N SER A 215 20.18 -0.84 17.06
CA SER A 215 19.13 -0.30 16.18
C SER A 215 19.30 -0.75 14.71
N LEU A 216 18.21 -0.86 13.96
CA LEU A 216 18.25 -1.16 12.52
C LEU A 216 19.07 -0.10 11.76
N ALA A 217 19.05 1.15 12.21
CA ALA A 217 19.93 2.20 11.72
C ALA A 217 21.43 1.86 11.89
N THR A 218 21.78 1.10 12.94
CA THR A 218 23.14 0.60 13.17
C THR A 218 23.42 -0.68 12.38
N ALA A 219 22.44 -1.58 12.23
CA ALA A 219 22.57 -2.77 11.39
C ALA A 219 22.76 -2.43 9.90
N LEU A 220 22.08 -1.39 9.41
CA LEU A 220 22.26 -0.83 8.07
C LEU A 220 23.61 -0.11 7.91
N SER A 221 24.25 0.29 9.01
CA SER A 221 25.63 0.84 9.02
C SER A 221 26.73 -0.24 9.12
N SER A 222 26.36 -1.53 9.15
CA SER A 222 27.30 -2.63 9.33
C SER A 222 28.06 -3.01 8.05
N ARG A 223 29.17 -3.73 8.23
CA ARG A 223 30.20 -4.03 7.22
C ARG A 223 29.70 -4.85 6.02
N ASP A 224 28.64 -5.64 6.20
CA ASP A 224 28.04 -6.46 5.15
C ASP A 224 27.19 -5.62 4.17
N MET A 225 26.56 -4.55 4.66
CA MET A 225 25.87 -3.57 3.82
C MET A 225 26.86 -2.63 3.12
N GLY A 226 27.99 -2.34 3.77
CA GLY A 226 29.11 -1.63 3.14
C GLY A 226 29.67 -2.32 1.88
N TRP A 227 29.56 -3.64 1.79
CA TRP A 227 29.92 -4.40 0.58
C TRP A 227 28.87 -4.27 -0.53
N LEU A 228 27.57 -4.25 -0.19
CA LEU A 228 26.47 -4.00 -1.14
C LEU A 228 26.52 -2.57 -1.70
N MET A 229 26.75 -1.59 -0.82
CA MET A 229 26.97 -0.18 -1.17
C MET A 229 28.25 0.03 -2.00
N GLY A 230 29.31 -0.74 -1.73
CA GLY A 230 30.57 -0.70 -2.48
C GLY A 230 30.44 -1.10 -3.95
N GLN A 231 29.45 -1.93 -4.31
CA GLN A 231 29.13 -2.23 -5.72
C GLN A 231 28.25 -1.17 -6.39
N MET A 232 27.61 -0.27 -5.63
CA MET A 232 26.74 0.80 -6.12
C MET A 232 27.46 2.15 -6.31
N GLN A 233 28.72 2.29 -5.87
CA GLN A 233 29.51 3.52 -5.92
C GLN A 233 30.03 3.95 -7.31
N SER A 234 29.69 3.25 -8.41
CA SER A 234 30.11 3.67 -9.76
C SER A 234 29.17 4.67 -10.45
N VAL A 235 28.15 5.20 -9.76
CA VAL A 235 27.17 6.15 -10.35
C VAL A 235 26.93 7.30 -9.38
N SER A 236 27.38 8.51 -9.75
CA SER A 236 27.34 9.73 -8.93
C SER A 236 25.92 10.29 -8.79
N ASN A 237 25.38 10.32 -7.56
CA ASN A 237 24.48 11.36 -7.03
C ASN A 237 24.25 11.10 -5.52
N MET A 238 24.97 11.83 -4.67
CA MET A 238 25.22 11.48 -3.27
C MET A 238 24.18 11.98 -2.24
N ILE A 239 23.06 12.56 -2.67
CA ILE A 239 21.94 12.93 -1.77
C ILE A 239 20.77 11.92 -1.90
N ASP A 240 20.76 11.10 -2.95
CA ASP A 240 19.78 10.02 -3.16
C ASP A 240 20.11 8.73 -2.37
N GLN A 241 21.34 8.58 -1.87
CA GLN A 241 21.86 7.25 -1.51
C GLN A 241 21.77 6.85 -0.03
N ALA A 242 21.56 7.80 0.90
CA ALA A 242 21.36 7.46 2.31
C ALA A 242 19.89 7.07 2.62
N SER A 243 18.95 7.52 1.79
CA SER A 243 17.52 7.18 1.87
C SER A 243 17.15 5.92 1.07
N MET A 244 18.02 5.45 0.18
CA MET A 244 17.70 4.45 -0.86
C MET A 244 17.43 3.01 -0.37
N GLU A 245 17.77 2.66 0.87
CA GLU A 245 17.38 1.36 1.45
C GLU A 245 16.21 1.46 2.45
N MET A 246 15.92 2.68 2.96
CA MET A 246 14.88 2.89 3.98
C MET A 246 13.59 3.47 3.41
N ILE A 247 13.68 4.29 2.35
CA ILE A 247 12.55 4.88 1.64
C ILE A 247 12.65 4.45 0.18
N PRO A 248 11.75 3.58 -0.30
CA PRO A 248 11.66 3.29 -1.71
C PRO A 248 11.28 4.59 -2.44
N THR A 249 12.21 5.16 -3.22
CA THR A 249 11.91 6.31 -4.10
C THR A 249 10.86 5.94 -5.16
N GLU A 250 10.69 4.64 -5.42
CA GLU A 250 9.53 4.08 -6.10
C GLU A 250 8.91 2.96 -5.25
N MET A 251 7.61 3.08 -4.98
CA MET A 251 6.81 2.00 -4.41
C MET A 251 5.85 1.47 -5.47
N ARG A 252 5.96 0.19 -5.80
CA ARG A 252 4.93 -0.49 -6.58
C ARG A 252 3.97 -1.19 -5.64
N THR A 253 2.82 -0.59 -5.41
CA THR A 253 1.78 -1.19 -4.56
C THR A 253 1.02 -2.25 -5.35
N ILE A 254 0.57 -3.29 -4.64
CA ILE A 254 -0.33 -4.33 -5.15
C ILE A 254 -1.61 -4.32 -4.32
N GLY A 255 -2.76 -4.29 -5.00
CA GLY A 255 -4.08 -4.27 -4.41
C GLY A 255 -4.99 -5.35 -5.01
N LEU A 256 -6.01 -5.72 -4.26
CA LEU A 256 -7.10 -6.59 -4.71
C LEU A 256 -8.36 -5.74 -4.90
N LYS A 257 -8.60 -5.31 -6.14
CA LYS A 257 -9.85 -4.64 -6.50
C LYS A 257 -10.97 -5.66 -6.58
N GLN A 258 -11.99 -5.52 -5.75
CA GLN A 258 -13.14 -6.43 -5.75
C GLN A 258 -14.44 -5.73 -5.39
N TYR A 259 -15.54 -6.18 -5.99
CA TYR A 259 -16.89 -5.72 -5.68
C TYR A 259 -17.81 -6.92 -5.46
N ARG A 260 -18.65 -6.84 -4.42
CA ARG A 260 -19.60 -7.89 -4.07
C ARG A 260 -20.83 -7.86 -4.97
N ASP A 261 -21.42 -9.02 -5.20
CA ASP A 261 -22.75 -9.12 -5.79
C ASP A 261 -23.81 -8.60 -4.80
N ALA A 262 -24.69 -7.73 -5.27
CA ALA A 262 -25.79 -7.23 -4.45
C ALA A 262 -26.82 -8.32 -4.12
N ALA A 263 -26.98 -9.32 -5.00
CA ALA A 263 -27.90 -10.44 -4.79
C ALA A 263 -27.29 -11.55 -3.91
N ASP A 264 -25.96 -11.67 -3.89
CA ASP A 264 -25.23 -12.63 -3.06
C ASP A 264 -23.92 -12.00 -2.54
N PRO A 265 -23.95 -11.37 -1.35
CA PRO A 265 -22.78 -10.66 -0.80
C PRO A 265 -21.54 -11.52 -0.59
N ASN A 266 -21.65 -12.86 -0.63
CA ASN A 266 -20.52 -13.77 -0.51
C ASN A 266 -19.77 -13.96 -1.84
N ARG A 267 -20.28 -13.42 -2.94
CA ARG A 267 -19.69 -13.53 -4.28
C ARG A 267 -19.16 -12.19 -4.74
N ALA A 268 -18.09 -12.23 -5.54
CA ALA A 268 -17.62 -11.06 -6.27
C ALA A 268 -18.28 -11.01 -7.66
N VAL A 269 -18.68 -9.81 -8.08
CA VAL A 269 -19.08 -9.51 -9.48
C VAL A 269 -17.92 -8.98 -10.31
N TYR A 270 -16.85 -8.54 -9.63
CA TYR A 270 -15.59 -8.14 -10.24
C TYR A 270 -14.46 -8.40 -9.25
N GLN A 271 -13.33 -8.91 -9.75
CA GLN A 271 -12.14 -9.16 -8.96
C GLN A 271 -10.89 -9.06 -9.84
N ALA A 272 -9.90 -8.29 -9.41
CA ALA A 272 -8.66 -8.11 -10.12
C ALA A 272 -7.51 -7.74 -9.19
N LEU A 273 -6.30 -8.18 -9.54
CA LEU A 273 -5.08 -7.62 -8.98
C LEU A 273 -4.71 -6.35 -9.74
N THR A 274 -4.53 -5.27 -8.99
CA THR A 274 -4.16 -3.96 -9.49
C THR A 274 -2.82 -3.54 -8.92
N SER A 275 -2.02 -2.86 -9.72
CA SER A 275 -0.81 -2.22 -9.23
C SER A 275 -0.79 -0.75 -9.54
N CYS A 276 -0.23 0.00 -8.61
CA CYS A 276 0.03 1.41 -8.74
C CYS A 276 1.49 1.70 -8.42
N ARG A 277 2.15 2.47 -9.28
CA ARG A 277 3.45 3.05 -8.97
C ARG A 277 3.25 4.40 -8.28
N SER A 278 3.88 4.53 -7.12
CA SER A 278 4.09 5.78 -6.40
C SER A 278 5.56 6.16 -6.50
N HIS A 279 5.85 7.41 -6.87
CA HIS A 279 7.21 7.94 -6.94
C HIS A 279 7.38 9.07 -5.93
N TYR A 280 8.42 9.00 -5.11
CA TYR A 280 8.79 10.02 -4.14
C TYR A 280 9.91 10.87 -4.71
N SER A 281 9.70 12.18 -4.76
CA SER A 281 10.67 13.17 -5.24
C SER A 281 10.80 14.33 -4.25
N ASN A 282 11.81 15.18 -4.46
CA ASN A 282 12.05 16.38 -3.65
C ASN A 282 12.09 16.11 -2.12
N ILE A 283 12.67 14.97 -1.73
CA ILE A 283 12.80 14.56 -0.33
C ILE A 283 13.64 15.57 0.44
N ARG A 284 13.07 16.12 1.51
CA ARG A 284 13.68 17.15 2.37
C ARG A 284 13.30 16.92 3.83
N ASN A 285 13.92 17.68 4.73
CA ASN A 285 13.60 17.66 6.17
C ASN A 285 13.64 16.25 6.79
N PHE A 286 14.60 15.43 6.35
CA PHE A 286 14.76 14.07 6.84
C PHE A 286 15.30 14.09 8.28
N GLU A 287 14.60 13.45 9.21
CA GLU A 287 14.93 13.40 10.63
C GLU A 287 14.60 12.02 11.21
N PHE A 288 15.44 11.51 12.12
CA PHE A 288 15.18 10.26 12.84
C PHE A 288 14.52 10.53 14.18
N TYR A 289 13.69 9.59 14.65
CA TYR A 289 13.29 9.49 16.05
C TYR A 289 14.23 8.51 16.78
N ASP A 290 14.39 8.67 18.10
CA ASP A 290 15.00 7.61 18.92
C ASP A 290 13.97 6.48 19.06
N GLU A 291 14.30 5.27 18.61
CA GLU A 291 13.35 4.16 18.56
C GLU A 291 12.83 3.79 19.97
N LYS A 292 13.63 4.04 21.01
CA LYS A 292 13.27 3.80 22.41
C LYS A 292 12.18 4.74 22.92
N ASP A 293 12.05 5.91 22.28
CA ASP A 293 11.03 6.90 22.59
C ASP A 293 9.78 6.75 21.72
N VAL A 294 9.74 5.76 20.83
CA VAL A 294 8.58 5.45 19.99
C VAL A 294 7.68 4.46 20.69
N THR A 295 6.40 4.79 20.77
CA THR A 295 5.34 3.91 21.24
C THR A 295 4.30 3.77 20.13
N ILE A 296 4.08 2.53 19.68
CA ILE A 296 3.05 2.16 18.71
C ILE A 296 2.12 1.17 19.41
N GLU A 297 0.85 1.53 19.57
CA GLU A 297 -0.15 0.72 20.25
C GLU A 297 -1.33 0.48 19.31
N PHE A 298 -1.66 -0.79 19.08
CA PHE A 298 -2.90 -1.20 18.43
C PHE A 298 -3.90 -1.65 19.49
N ASN A 299 -5.17 -1.24 19.40
CA ASN A 299 -6.18 -1.72 20.35
C ASN A 299 -6.92 -2.91 19.75
N ASP A 300 -6.82 -4.05 20.43
CA ASP A 300 -7.49 -5.27 20.02
C ASP A 300 -8.94 -5.30 20.52
N GLU A 301 -9.81 -4.58 19.81
CA GLU A 301 -11.21 -4.38 20.19
C GLU A 301 -12.17 -4.78 19.07
N GLY A 302 -13.13 -5.64 19.42
CA GLY A 302 -14.29 -5.97 18.62
C GLY A 302 -13.97 -6.31 17.16
N SER A 303 -14.60 -5.60 16.23
CA SER A 303 -14.50 -5.84 14.78
C SER A 303 -13.08 -5.67 14.19
N PHE A 304 -12.12 -5.17 14.95
CA PHE A 304 -10.74 -5.00 14.48
C PHE A 304 -9.82 -6.16 14.81
N HIS A 305 -10.26 -7.11 15.63
CA HIS A 305 -9.47 -8.27 15.99
C HIS A 305 -9.00 -9.08 14.77
N GLU A 306 -9.89 -9.33 13.80
CA GLU A 306 -9.54 -10.03 12.56
C GLU A 306 -8.52 -9.28 11.71
N LEU A 307 -8.61 -7.95 11.69
CA LEU A 307 -7.65 -7.09 11.00
C LEU A 307 -6.28 -7.19 11.66
N LEU A 308 -6.21 -7.15 12.99
CA LEU A 308 -4.95 -7.19 13.74
C LEU A 308 -4.30 -8.58 13.67
N ASN A 309 -5.08 -9.65 13.51
CA ASN A 309 -4.56 -10.99 13.22
C ASN A 309 -3.77 -11.10 11.91
N LEU A 310 -3.88 -10.10 11.00
CA LEU A 310 -2.99 -10.02 9.84
C LEU A 310 -1.55 -9.66 10.22
N PHE A 311 -1.37 -8.97 11.34
CA PHE A 311 -0.08 -8.43 11.79
C PHE A 311 0.49 -9.15 13.02
N PHE A 312 -0.38 -9.72 13.85
CA PHE A 312 -0.04 -10.30 15.14
C PHE A 312 -0.66 -11.70 15.29
N ARG A 313 -0.02 -12.56 16.08
CA ARG A 313 -0.61 -13.84 16.49
C ARG A 313 -1.46 -13.61 17.73
N LEU A 314 -2.75 -13.38 17.54
CA LEU A 314 -3.68 -13.14 18.64
C LEU A 314 -4.43 -14.43 19.01
N PRO A 315 -5.04 -14.48 20.21
CA PRO A 315 -6.04 -15.49 20.53
C PRO A 315 -7.20 -15.48 19.53
N LYS A 316 -8.11 -16.46 19.64
CA LYS A 316 -9.27 -16.53 18.74
C LYS A 316 -10.28 -15.39 18.94
N GLU A 317 -10.36 -14.87 20.17
CA GLU A 317 -11.34 -13.86 20.57
C GLU A 317 -10.62 -12.54 20.89
N PRO A 318 -11.29 -11.39 20.70
CA PRO A 318 -10.75 -10.08 21.06
C PRO A 318 -10.32 -10.03 22.52
N THR A 319 -9.11 -9.53 22.76
CA THR A 319 -8.55 -9.43 24.12
C THR A 319 -9.02 -8.17 24.85
N GLY A 320 -9.37 -7.11 24.14
CA GLY A 320 -9.59 -5.78 24.71
C GLY A 320 -8.30 -5.12 25.19
N GLU A 321 -7.14 -5.73 24.92
CA GLU A 321 -5.85 -5.25 25.36
C GLU A 321 -5.14 -4.43 24.26
N LYS A 322 -4.16 -3.65 24.68
CA LYS A 322 -3.29 -2.91 23.78
C LYS A 322 -2.12 -3.79 23.35
N ILE A 323 -1.95 -3.97 22.05
CA ILE A 323 -0.78 -4.61 21.47
C ILE A 323 0.26 -3.53 21.22
N ARG A 324 1.32 -3.54 22.01
CA ARG A 324 2.47 -2.66 21.82
C ARG A 324 3.46 -3.28 20.84
N VAL A 325 3.99 -2.45 19.94
CA VAL A 325 5.01 -2.83 18.99
C VAL A 325 6.26 -1.97 19.21
N ASP A 326 7.41 -2.64 19.27
CA ASP A 326 8.70 -1.97 19.37
C ASP A 326 9.22 -1.60 17.98
N ALA A 327 9.47 -0.31 17.76
CA ALA A 327 10.01 0.18 16.52
C ALA A 327 11.50 -0.24 16.38
N GLN A 328 11.85 -0.73 15.20
CA GLN A 328 13.23 -1.04 14.80
C GLN A 328 13.90 0.15 14.11
N ALA A 329 13.09 1.01 13.49
CA ALA A 329 13.48 2.31 12.97
C ALA A 329 12.26 3.23 12.96
N ALA A 330 12.50 4.53 13.15
CA ALA A 330 11.47 5.54 12.99
C ALA A 330 12.07 6.84 12.48
N PHE A 331 11.44 7.43 11.46
CA PHE A 331 11.92 8.66 10.85
C PHE A 331 10.80 9.44 10.20
N LYS A 332 11.05 10.71 9.91
CA LYS A 332 10.15 11.59 9.17
C LYS A 332 10.90 12.33 8.08
N PHE A 333 10.16 12.71 7.05
CA PHE A 333 10.64 13.53 5.96
C PHE A 333 9.46 14.22 5.27
N GLU A 334 9.77 15.14 4.39
CA GLU A 334 8.80 15.77 3.49
C GLU A 334 9.17 15.42 2.05
N ALA A 335 8.19 15.08 1.22
CA ALA A 335 8.43 14.71 -0.17
C ALA A 335 7.23 15.09 -1.05
N ASP A 336 7.47 15.19 -2.35
CA ASP A 336 6.40 15.18 -3.33
C ASP A 336 6.13 13.71 -3.73
N ILE A 337 4.86 13.34 -3.90
CA ILE A 337 4.47 11.96 -4.24
C ILE A 337 3.60 11.96 -5.49
N ASP A 338 4.03 11.22 -6.51
CA ASP A 338 3.32 11.06 -7.78
C ASP A 338 2.75 9.65 -7.93
N PHE A 339 1.52 9.55 -8.42
CA PHE A 339 0.86 8.29 -8.74
C PHE A 339 0.52 8.27 -10.23
N ASP A 340 1.24 7.47 -11.02
CA ASP A 340 1.24 7.64 -12.49
C ASP A 340 1.00 6.36 -13.31
N GLN A 341 1.29 5.17 -12.77
CA GLN A 341 1.13 3.91 -13.49
C GLN A 341 0.16 2.98 -12.77
N MET A 342 -1.13 3.17 -13.03
CA MET A 342 -2.17 2.26 -12.55
C MET A 342 -2.49 1.22 -13.61
N ARG A 343 -2.45 -0.05 -13.20
CA ARG A 343 -2.61 -1.18 -14.11
C ARG A 343 -3.39 -2.28 -13.45
N ILE A 344 -4.26 -2.91 -14.23
CA ILE A 344 -4.77 -4.24 -13.90
C ILE A 344 -3.67 -5.23 -14.30
N ILE A 345 -3.11 -5.94 -13.33
CA ILE A 345 -2.13 -6.99 -13.57
C ILE A 345 -2.84 -8.28 -13.98
N ARG A 346 -3.95 -8.60 -13.31
CA ARG A 346 -4.74 -9.81 -13.55
C ARG A 346 -6.22 -9.53 -13.30
N ASN A 347 -7.06 -9.79 -14.30
CA ASN A 347 -8.49 -9.99 -14.05
C ASN A 347 -8.73 -11.45 -13.66
N VAL A 348 -9.39 -11.66 -12.52
CA VAL A 348 -9.81 -13.00 -12.09
C VAL A 348 -11.11 -13.33 -12.82
N PRO A 349 -11.19 -14.46 -13.52
CA PRO A 349 -12.40 -14.83 -14.24
C PRO A 349 -13.51 -15.16 -13.23
N ILE A 350 -14.70 -14.58 -13.42
CA ILE A 350 -15.85 -14.77 -12.53
C ILE A 350 -16.89 -15.61 -13.27
N GLN A 351 -17.33 -16.67 -12.60
CA GLN A 351 -18.45 -17.48 -13.06
C GLN A 351 -19.78 -16.91 -12.56
N ASP A 352 -20.79 -16.89 -13.43
CA ASP A 352 -22.16 -16.63 -13.04
C ASP A 352 -22.73 -17.78 -12.20
N ARG A 353 -23.99 -17.68 -11.80
CA ARG A 353 -24.66 -18.74 -11.00
C ARG A 353 -24.85 -20.07 -11.75
N PHE A 354 -24.58 -20.11 -13.05
CA PHE A 354 -24.70 -21.28 -13.91
C PHE A 354 -23.32 -21.84 -14.32
N GLY A 355 -22.22 -21.25 -13.82
CA GLY A 355 -20.86 -21.68 -14.11
C GLY A 355 -20.27 -21.08 -15.39
N HIS A 356 -20.93 -20.13 -16.03
CA HIS A 356 -20.42 -19.47 -17.24
C HIS A 356 -19.50 -18.31 -16.88
N TYR A 357 -18.36 -18.19 -17.54
CA TYR A 357 -17.46 -17.06 -17.37
C TYR A 357 -18.08 -15.78 -17.94
N VAL A 358 -18.28 -14.78 -17.09
CA VAL A 358 -18.82 -13.46 -17.47
C VAL A 358 -17.71 -12.49 -17.85
N THR A 359 -16.50 -12.73 -17.34
CA THR A 359 -15.30 -11.95 -17.64
C THR A 359 -14.20 -12.85 -18.17
N GLU A 360 -13.64 -12.51 -19.33
CA GLU A 360 -12.42 -13.14 -19.81
C GLU A 360 -11.24 -12.72 -18.92
N GLY A 361 -10.43 -13.69 -18.49
CA GLY A 361 -9.20 -13.38 -17.77
C GLY A 361 -8.20 -12.68 -18.70
N SER A 362 -7.61 -11.58 -18.23
CA SER A 362 -6.49 -10.90 -18.91
C SER A 362 -5.28 -10.81 -17.99
N GLU A 363 -4.07 -10.74 -18.57
CA GLU A 363 -2.80 -10.74 -17.85
C GLU A 363 -1.80 -9.73 -18.43
N ASP A 364 -1.38 -8.76 -17.61
CA ASP A 364 -0.16 -7.96 -17.85
C ASP A 364 0.86 -8.22 -16.74
N LEU A 365 1.28 -9.49 -16.64
CA LEU A 365 2.28 -9.92 -15.66
C LEU A 365 3.71 -9.53 -16.07
N ALA A 366 3.91 -9.24 -17.36
CA ALA A 366 5.22 -9.10 -17.98
C ALA A 366 6.07 -8.00 -17.32
N SER A 367 7.18 -8.43 -16.72
CA SER A 367 8.19 -7.52 -16.18
C SER A 367 8.68 -6.56 -17.27
N PRO A 368 8.85 -5.25 -16.99
CA PRO A 368 9.22 -4.26 -18.00
C PRO A 368 10.45 -4.64 -18.84
N TRP A 369 11.47 -5.26 -18.22
CA TRP A 369 12.70 -5.70 -18.89
C TRP A 369 12.50 -6.90 -19.84
N PHE A 370 11.46 -7.72 -19.65
CA PHE A 370 11.18 -8.90 -20.49
C PHE A 370 10.21 -8.59 -21.64
N ARG A 371 9.48 -7.47 -21.58
CA ARG A 371 8.51 -7.06 -22.62
C ARG A 371 9.08 -7.02 -24.04
N PRO A 372 10.32 -6.52 -24.29
CA PRO A 372 10.93 -6.54 -25.62
C PRO A 372 11.15 -7.96 -26.17
N TRP A 373 11.39 -8.93 -25.27
CA TRP A 373 11.71 -10.32 -25.62
C TRP A 373 10.47 -11.20 -25.72
N ARG A 374 9.34 -10.80 -25.11
CA ARG A 374 8.08 -11.55 -25.15
C ARG A 374 7.65 -11.87 -26.59
N GLY A 375 7.81 -10.93 -27.52
CA GLY A 375 7.48 -11.12 -28.94
C GLY A 375 8.38 -12.12 -29.68
N PHE A 376 9.58 -12.41 -29.16
CA PHE A 376 10.48 -13.43 -29.72
C PHE A 376 10.12 -14.85 -29.26
N PHE A 377 9.57 -15.00 -28.05
CA PHE A 377 9.25 -16.33 -27.47
C PHE A 377 7.77 -16.68 -27.54
N SER A 378 6.86 -15.70 -27.61
CA SER A 378 5.45 -15.94 -27.87
C SER A 378 5.26 -16.20 -29.36
N GLY A 379 5.53 -17.43 -29.78
CA GLY A 379 5.09 -17.90 -31.10
C GLY A 379 3.61 -17.54 -31.27
N ARG A 380 3.28 -16.87 -32.38
CA ARG A 380 1.90 -16.55 -32.80
C ARG A 380 1.00 -17.75 -32.54
N LYS A 381 0.26 -17.77 -31.44
CA LYS A 381 -0.96 -18.56 -31.37
C LYS A 381 -1.98 -17.79 -32.20
N GLY A 382 -2.33 -18.36 -33.35
CA GLY A 382 -3.32 -17.80 -34.26
C GLY A 382 -4.61 -17.49 -33.52
N ARG A 383 -5.23 -16.38 -33.93
CA ARG A 383 -6.65 -16.12 -33.70
C ARG A 383 -7.50 -17.25 -34.24
#